data_AF-A0A293MFH3-F1
#
_entry.id   AF-A0A293MFH3-F1
#
_cell.length_a   1.000
_cell.length_b   1.000
_cell.length_c   1.000
_cell.angle_alpha   90.00
_cell.angle_beta   90.00
_cell.angle_gamma   90.00
#
_symmetry.space_group_name_H-M   'P 1'
#
loop_
_entity.id
_entity.type
_entity.pdbx_description
1 polymer ?
#
loop_
_entity_poly.entity_id
_entity_poly.type
_entity_poly.pdbx_seq_one_letter_code
_entity_poly.pdbx_strand_id
1 'polypeptide(L)'
;MTSPLTIRTEASSPNGGELSHDGKSVLFSELTKKRILRFHIKGDRKGDLDVFAEKLPGEVDNIRRSKSGGYWLPFACGRSSDSPIIADRLGEFPLVRKS
;
A
#
# COMPACT_ATOMS: atom_id res chain seq x y z
N MET A 1 -1.65 10.19 30.79
CA MET A 1 -2.20 8.91 30.27
C MET A 1 -2.26 9.02 28.75
N THR A 2 -1.31 8.40 28.04
CA THR A 2 -1.36 8.31 26.56
C THR A 2 -2.28 7.17 26.17
N SER A 3 -3.41 7.50 25.55
CA SER A 3 -4.31 6.54 24.93
C SER A 3 -3.52 5.65 23.96
N PRO A 4 -3.72 4.32 23.94
CA PRO A 4 -3.11 3.49 22.93
C PRO A 4 -3.56 3.98 21.54
N LEU A 5 -2.59 4.18 20.65
CA LEU A 5 -2.83 4.60 19.27
C LEU A 5 -3.49 3.43 18.53
N THR A 6 -4.82 3.39 18.49
CA THR A 6 -5.58 2.42 17.71
C THR A 6 -5.48 2.80 16.23
N ILE A 7 -4.67 2.10 15.46
CA ILE A 7 -4.67 2.20 14.00
C ILE A 7 -5.97 1.55 13.51
N ARG A 8 -6.88 2.35 12.94
CA ARG A 8 -8.13 1.84 12.36
C ARG A 8 -7.82 1.12 11.05
N THR A 9 -8.07 -0.17 11.02
CA THR A 9 -7.79 -1.10 9.91
C THR A 9 -8.84 -1.03 8.79
N GLU A 10 -9.24 0.17 8.38
CA GLU A 10 -10.13 0.35 7.21
C GLU A 10 -9.37 0.13 5.87
N ALA A 11 -8.08 -0.24 5.94
CA ALA A 11 -7.30 -0.66 4.78
C ALA A 11 -7.60 -2.12 4.44
N SER A 12 -8.01 -2.38 3.21
CA SER A 12 -8.17 -3.75 2.71
C SER A 12 -6.78 -4.39 2.56
N SER A 13 -6.54 -5.47 3.32
CA SER A 13 -5.36 -6.36 3.22
C SER A 13 -3.99 -5.74 3.56
N PRO A 14 -3.76 -5.14 4.75
CA PRO A 14 -2.47 -4.58 5.12
C PRO A 14 -1.46 -5.70 5.44
N ASN A 15 -0.81 -6.26 4.43
CA ASN A 15 0.21 -7.30 4.58
C ASN A 15 1.62 -6.68 4.74
N GLY A 16 1.74 -5.76 5.69
CA GLY A 16 3.02 -5.17 6.06
C GLY A 16 2.96 -3.68 6.28
N GLY A 17 3.36 -3.25 7.47
CA GLY A 17 3.66 -1.87 7.79
C GLY A 17 5.16 -1.71 7.99
N GLU A 18 5.73 -0.62 7.50
CA GLU A 18 7.15 -0.29 7.66
C GLU A 18 7.29 1.14 8.20
N LEU A 19 8.25 1.36 9.10
CA LEU A 19 8.47 2.67 9.66
C LEU A 19 9.16 3.58 8.62
N SER A 20 8.83 4.86 8.61
CA SER A 20 9.53 5.86 7.80
C SER A 20 11.00 5.99 8.23
N HIS A 21 11.91 6.41 7.34
CA HIS A 21 13.35 6.48 7.65
C HIS A 21 13.65 7.28 8.92
N ASP A 22 12.95 8.39 9.09
CA ASP A 22 13.02 9.32 10.22
C ASP A 22 12.24 8.85 11.47
N GLY A 23 11.54 7.72 11.40
CA GLY A 23 10.79 7.17 12.52
C GLY A 23 9.54 7.95 12.94
N LYS A 24 9.05 8.84 12.06
CA LYS A 24 7.91 9.73 12.34
C LYS A 24 6.58 9.26 11.76
N SER A 25 6.60 8.30 10.84
CA SER A 25 5.40 7.80 10.15
C SER A 25 5.44 6.29 9.96
N VAL A 26 4.28 5.68 9.75
CA VAL A 26 4.13 4.29 9.30
C VAL A 26 3.66 4.30 7.85
N LEU A 27 4.33 3.51 7.02
CA LEU A 27 3.97 3.27 5.62
C LEU A 27 3.25 1.93 5.51
N PHE A 28 2.18 1.86 4.72
CA PHE A 28 1.47 0.62 4.46
C PHE A 28 0.82 0.64 3.07
N SER A 29 0.63 -0.54 2.50
CA SER A 29 0.03 -0.74 1.19
C SER A 29 -1.50 -0.63 1.25
N GLU A 30 -2.09 -0.05 0.21
CA GLU A 30 -3.52 -0.17 -0.09
C GLU A 30 -3.65 -0.93 -1.42
N LEU A 31 -3.81 -2.26 -1.34
CA LEU A 31 -3.75 -3.18 -2.49
C LEU A 31 -4.70 -2.76 -3.61
N THR A 32 -5.96 -2.49 -3.28
CA THR A 32 -7.01 -2.16 -4.25
C THR A 32 -6.73 -0.89 -5.05
N LYS A 33 -5.98 0.06 -4.50
CA LYS A 33 -5.65 1.34 -5.16
C LYS A 33 -4.20 1.42 -5.64
N LYS A 34 -3.41 0.35 -5.51
CA LYS A 34 -2.02 0.27 -5.97
C LYS A 34 -1.20 1.49 -5.52
N ARG A 35 -1.33 1.83 -4.24
CA ARG A 35 -0.67 2.98 -3.62
C ARG A 35 -0.15 2.65 -2.24
N ILE A 36 0.83 3.43 -1.80
CA ILE A 36 1.37 3.43 -0.44
C ILE A 36 0.79 4.62 0.30
N LEU A 37 0.20 4.36 1.45
CA LEU A 37 -0.25 5.38 2.38
C LEU A 37 0.79 5.61 3.46
N ARG A 38 0.81 6.83 3.99
CA ARG A 38 1.65 7.22 5.11
C ARG A 38 0.80 7.84 6.20
N PHE A 39 0.86 7.22 7.36
CA PHE A 39 0.24 7.72 8.58
C PHE A 39 1.29 8.32 9.51
N HIS A 40 1.12 9.59 9.88
CA HIS A 40 2.07 10.32 10.70
C HIS A 40 1.83 10.00 12.19
N ILE A 41 2.84 9.47 12.87
CA ILE A 41 2.75 9.09 14.30
C ILE A 41 3.47 10.09 15.23
N LYS A 42 4.29 10.99 14.68
CA LYS A 42 5.03 12.04 15.40
C LYS A 42 5.11 13.33 14.57
N GLY A 43 5.41 14.43 15.24
CA GLY A 43 5.54 15.77 14.63
C GLY A 43 4.21 16.48 14.46
N ASP A 44 4.25 17.62 13.78
CA ASP A 44 3.10 18.55 13.69
C ASP A 44 1.92 17.98 12.90
N ARG A 45 2.18 17.00 12.04
CA ARG A 45 1.16 16.27 11.27
C ARG A 45 0.69 14.98 11.93
N LYS A 46 0.99 14.76 13.22
CA LYS A 46 0.62 13.52 13.91
C LYS A 46 -0.89 13.30 13.83
N GLY A 47 -1.28 12.12 13.36
CA GLY A 47 -2.68 11.75 13.11
C GLY A 47 -3.11 11.89 11.65
N ASP A 48 -2.32 12.59 10.83
CA ASP A 48 -2.64 12.77 9.42
C ASP A 48 -2.33 11.51 8.60
N LEU A 49 -3.08 11.35 7.51
CA LEU A 49 -2.91 10.31 6.50
C LEU A 49 -2.71 10.96 5.13
N ASP A 50 -1.64 10.61 4.43
CA ASP A 50 -1.41 11.05 3.05
C ASP A 50 -0.96 9.91 2.13
N VAL A 51 -1.01 10.18 0.82
CA VAL A 51 -0.49 9.28 -0.20
C VAL A 51 1.01 9.51 -0.32
N PHE A 52 1.79 8.47 -0.03
CA PHE A 52 3.26 8.51 -0.12
C PHE A 52 3.75 8.19 -1.53
N ALA A 53 3.11 7.21 -2.17
CA ALA A 53 3.37 6.82 -3.55
C ALA A 53 2.09 6.24 -4.17
N GLU A 54 1.86 6.50 -5.46
CA GLU A 54 0.68 6.01 -6.19
C GLU A 54 1.06 5.48 -7.58
N LYS A 55 0.08 4.93 -8.31
CA LYS A 55 0.24 4.41 -9.68
C LYS A 55 1.31 3.33 -9.77
N LEU A 56 1.33 2.45 -8.78
CA LEU A 56 2.29 1.36 -8.73
C LEU A 56 2.01 0.30 -9.82
N PRO A 57 3.06 -0.35 -10.36
CA PRO A 57 2.94 -1.27 -11.50
C PRO A 57 2.23 -2.59 -11.20
N GLY A 58 2.00 -2.89 -9.92
CA GLY A 58 1.33 -4.11 -9.47
C GLY A 58 0.73 -3.93 -8.09
N GLU A 59 0.11 -4.99 -7.58
CA GLU A 59 -0.38 -5.02 -6.22
C GLU A 59 0.80 -5.17 -5.27
N VAL A 60 0.92 -4.24 -4.32
CA VAL A 60 1.96 -4.29 -3.31
C VAL A 60 1.36 -4.84 -2.06
N ASP A 61 1.97 -5.91 -1.57
CA ASP A 61 1.56 -6.53 -0.33
C ASP A 61 2.37 -5.97 0.85
N ASN A 62 3.70 -5.96 0.72
CA ASN A 62 4.62 -5.65 1.80
C ASN A 62 5.54 -4.45 1.46
N ILE A 63 6.11 -3.83 2.49
CA ILE A 63 7.06 -2.73 2.36
C ILE A 63 8.26 -3.05 3.26
N ARG A 64 9.48 -2.90 2.74
CA ARG A 64 10.71 -3.10 3.51
C ARG A 64 11.67 -1.95 3.33
N ARG A 65 12.24 -1.44 4.43
CA ARG A 65 13.28 -0.42 4.35
C ARG A 65 14.55 -0.98 3.70
N SER A 66 15.12 -0.26 2.74
CA SER A 66 16.44 -0.59 2.19
C SER A 66 17.56 0.03 3.04
N LYS A 67 18.68 -0.68 3.18
CA LYS A 67 19.89 -0.15 3.84
C LYS A 67 20.57 0.97 3.04
N SER A 68 20.36 1.00 1.72
CA SER A 68 20.89 2.04 0.83
C SER A 68 20.01 3.30 0.77
N GLY A 69 18.92 3.34 1.55
CA GLY A 69 17.88 4.36 1.44
C GLY A 69 16.71 3.90 0.55
N GLY A 70 15.53 4.46 0.81
CA GLY A 70 14.29 4.09 0.11
C GLY A 70 13.69 2.76 0.58
N TYR A 71 12.71 2.25 -0.16
CA TYR A 71 11.90 1.09 0.22
C TYR A 71 11.83 0.06 -0.90
N TRP A 72 11.89 -1.20 -0.53
CA TRP A 72 11.60 -2.33 -1.39
C TRP A 72 10.12 -2.67 -1.30
N LEU A 73 9.50 -2.80 -2.47
CA LEU A 73 8.09 -3.15 -2.64
C LEU A 73 8.03 -4.40 -3.54
N PRO A 74 7.78 -5.60 -2.99
CA PRO A 74 7.42 -6.75 -3.82
C PRO A 74 6.05 -6.51 -4.46
N PHE A 75 5.97 -6.73 -5.76
CA PHE A 75 4.72 -6.67 -6.52
C PHE A 75 4.22 -8.09 -6.81
N ALA A 76 2.99 -8.39 -6.38
CA ALA A 76 2.25 -9.51 -6.93
C ALA A 76 1.71 -9.09 -8.30
N CYS A 77 1.90 -9.94 -9.32
CA CYS A 77 1.45 -9.68 -10.68
C CYS A 77 1.83 -8.27 -11.18
N GLY A 78 3.13 -7.98 -11.27
CA GLY A 78 3.59 -6.78 -11.97
C GLY A 78 3.05 -6.82 -13.40
N ARG A 79 2.25 -5.82 -13.78
CA ARG A 79 1.86 -5.68 -15.19
C ARG A 79 3.10 -5.29 -15.96
N SER A 80 3.80 -6.26 -16.54
CA SER A 80 4.64 -5.98 -17.70
C SER A 80 3.70 -5.78 -18.88
N SER A 81 4.00 -4.83 -19.77
CA SER A 81 3.22 -4.61 -20.99
C SER A 81 3.07 -5.89 -21.84
N ASP A 82 3.95 -6.88 -21.63
CA ASP A 82 4.01 -8.14 -22.36
C ASP A 82 3.29 -9.32 -21.70
N SER A 83 2.71 -9.18 -20.49
CA SER A 83 2.08 -10.32 -19.80
C SER A 83 0.89 -9.91 -18.92
N PRO A 84 -0.32 -9.76 -19.51
CA PRO A 84 -1.54 -9.53 -18.75
C PRO A 84 -1.87 -10.76 -17.89
N ILE A 85 -2.33 -10.52 -16.67
CA ILE A 85 -2.68 -11.58 -15.71
C ILE A 85 -4.13 -12.03 -15.89
N ILE A 86 -4.49 -13.20 -15.36
CA ILE A 86 -5.85 -13.78 -15.48
C ILE A 86 -6.93 -12.80 -15.03
N ALA A 87 -6.64 -11.94 -14.04
CA ALA A 87 -7.52 -10.87 -13.60
C ALA A 87 -7.77 -9.78 -14.67
N ASP A 88 -6.79 -9.50 -15.55
CA ASP A 88 -6.98 -8.60 -16.69
C ASP A 88 -7.94 -9.22 -17.72
N ARG A 89 -7.88 -10.55 -17.92
CA ARG A 89 -8.82 -11.28 -18.79
C ARG A 89 -10.24 -11.36 -18.22
N LEU A 90 -10.40 -11.38 -16.90
CA LEU A 90 -11.71 -11.35 -16.26
C LEU A 90 -12.43 -9.99 -16.45
N GLY A 91 -11.69 -8.91 -16.70
CA GLY A 91 -12.24 -7.61 -17.09
C GLY A 91 -12.86 -7.58 -18.50
N GLU A 92 -12.52 -8.54 -19.37
CA GLU A 92 -13.05 -8.66 -20.73
C GLU A 92 -14.40 -9.41 -20.80
N PHE A 93 -14.86 -9.99 -19.69
CA PHE A 93 -16.16 -10.66 -19.61
C PHE A 93 -17.16 -9.82 -18.80
N PRO A 94 -17.88 -8.85 -19.42
CA PRO A 94 -18.89 -8.04 -18.75
C PRO A 94 -20.06 -8.86 -18.16
N LEU A 95 -20.12 -10.17 -18.44
CA LEU A 95 -21.13 -11.10 -17.95
C LEU A 95 -20.98 -11.51 -16.47
N VAL A 96 -19.85 -11.24 -15.81
CA VAL A 96 -19.68 -11.51 -14.36
C VAL A 96 -20.11 -10.34 -13.48
N ARG A 97 -20.52 -9.20 -14.08
CA ARG A 97 -21.14 -8.08 -13.36
C ARG A 97 -22.66 -8.13 -13.48
N LYS A 98 -23.28 -9.18 -12.95
CA LYS A 98 -24.65 -9.18 -12.41
C LYS A 98 -25.04 -10.57 -11.89
N SER A 99 -25.12 -10.69 -10.56
CA SER A 99 -26.35 -10.99 -9.82
C SER A 99 -26.12 -10.66 -8.36
#